data_AF-A0A958THJ0-F1
#
_entry.id   AF-A0A958THJ0-F1
#
_cell.length_a   1.000
_cell.length_b   1.000
_cell.length_c   1.000
_cell.angle_alpha   90.00
_cell.angle_beta   90.00
_cell.angle_gamma   90.00
#
_symmetry.space_group_name_H-M   'P 1'
#
loop_
_entity.id
_entity.type
_entity.pdbx_description
1 polymer ?
#
loop_
_entity_poly.entity_id
_entity_poly.type
_entity_poly.pdbx_seq_one_letter_code
_entity_poly.pdbx_strand_id
1 'polypeptide(L)'
;MTKSAKNIIVTFFLGCAVYLVGNLMSNNGFAYKDVNAFFVDFIFYQLYAFVLGYSNMAFFDYLRKIAWKKTEVVKRIFIGLTGSVIITLIGLFILHMFTAVVYGNVTFKEFIANETFENYKFGLWITLSIVITFHVVYFYNAYQQKKIKEQKVIAGTASAQFESLKNQIDPHFLFNSLNVLSSLIEENPDNAQRFTVSLSKIYRYVLDQKDKELVTVAEELAFAKTYMNLLKMRFENSINFQLPENYDNPDA
;
A
#
# COMPACT_ATOMS: atom_id res chain seq x y z
N MET A 1 8.50 25.06 2.19
CA MET A 1 8.59 25.47 0.77
C MET A 1 7.22 25.27 0.11
N THR A 2 6.66 26.27 -0.56
CA THR A 2 5.34 26.13 -1.23
C THR A 2 5.42 25.14 -2.40
N LYS A 3 4.31 24.49 -2.78
CA LYS A 3 4.25 23.56 -3.92
C LYS A 3 4.80 24.20 -5.20
N SER A 4 4.52 25.50 -5.40
CA SER A 4 5.02 26.27 -6.55
C SER A 4 6.54 26.42 -6.53
N ALA A 5 7.14 26.82 -5.40
CA ALA A 5 8.58 26.96 -5.27
C ALA A 5 9.31 25.62 -5.50
N LYS A 6 8.74 24.50 -5.03
CA LYS A 6 9.27 23.16 -5.30
C LYS A 6 9.29 22.84 -6.80
N ASN A 7 8.20 23.12 -7.50
CA ASN A 7 8.08 22.83 -8.92
C ASN A 7 9.07 23.64 -9.75
N ILE A 8 9.25 24.94 -9.44
CA ILE A 8 10.23 25.79 -10.13
C ILE A 8 11.64 25.21 -9.99
N ILE A 9 12.05 24.87 -8.76
CA ILE A 9 13.38 24.32 -8.47
C ILE A 9 13.58 22.99 -9.21
N VAL A 10 12.61 22.08 -9.14
CA VAL A 10 12.70 20.78 -9.82
C VAL A 10 12.80 20.96 -11.33
N THR A 11 11.98 21.82 -11.92
CA THR A 11 12.01 22.09 -13.37
C THR A 11 13.33 22.72 -13.81
N PHE A 12 13.89 23.63 -13.02
CA PHE A 12 15.20 24.22 -13.30
C PHE A 12 16.32 23.18 -13.29
N PHE A 13 16.38 22.32 -12.27
CA PHE A 13 17.37 21.24 -12.21
C PHE A 13 17.18 20.19 -13.32
N LEU A 14 15.94 19.90 -13.71
CA LEU A 14 15.66 19.10 -14.89
C LEU A 14 16.21 19.77 -16.15
N GLY A 15 15.99 21.08 -16.33
CA GLY A 15 16.58 21.85 -17.43
C GLY A 15 18.10 21.76 -17.45
N CYS A 16 18.77 21.86 -16.29
CA CYS A 16 20.22 21.67 -16.18
C CYS A 16 20.65 20.25 -16.59
N ALA A 17 19.92 19.22 -16.14
CA ALA A 17 20.22 17.84 -16.50
C ALA A 17 20.05 17.60 -18.01
N VAL A 18 18.98 18.12 -18.61
CA VAL A 18 18.73 18.02 -20.06
C VAL A 18 19.79 18.77 -20.85
N TYR A 19 20.21 19.95 -20.39
CA TYR A 19 21.31 20.71 -20.98
C TYR A 19 22.63 19.92 -20.97
N LEU A 20 22.98 19.29 -19.85
CA LEU A 20 24.16 18.43 -19.74
C LEU A 20 24.08 17.24 -20.71
N VAL A 21 22.95 16.53 -20.73
CA VAL A 21 22.74 15.39 -21.63
C VAL A 21 22.81 15.82 -23.09
N GLY A 22 22.16 16.93 -23.46
CA GLY A 22 22.16 17.45 -24.83
C GLY A 22 23.57 17.81 -25.31
N ASN A 23 24.35 18.49 -24.47
CA ASN A 23 25.74 18.81 -24.79
C ASN A 23 26.61 17.56 -24.90
N LEU A 24 26.50 16.61 -23.97
CA LEU A 24 27.26 15.35 -24.01
C LEU A 24 26.94 14.49 -25.24
N MET A 25 25.73 14.57 -25.77
CA MET A 25 25.32 13.85 -26.99
C MET A 25 25.66 14.62 -28.27
N SER A 26 25.99 15.90 -28.20
CA SER A 26 26.32 16.72 -29.36
C SER A 26 27.78 16.52 -29.79
N ASN A 27 28.06 16.57 -31.10
CA ASN A 27 29.41 16.40 -31.63
C ASN A 27 30.40 17.49 -31.15
N ASN A 28 29.90 18.68 -30.84
CA ASN A 28 30.73 19.82 -30.40
C ASN A 28 30.84 19.92 -28.88
N GLY A 29 30.09 19.13 -28.11
CA GLY A 29 30.09 19.19 -26.65
C GLY A 29 29.85 20.61 -26.13
N PHE A 30 30.64 20.99 -25.12
CA PHE A 30 30.63 22.31 -24.51
C PHE A 30 31.55 23.33 -25.21
N ALA A 31 31.94 23.10 -26.46
CA ALA A 31 32.84 23.99 -27.19
C ALA A 31 32.11 25.24 -27.73
N TYR A 32 31.84 26.21 -26.85
CA TYR A 32 31.22 27.49 -27.21
C TYR A 32 32.25 28.52 -27.70
N LYS A 33 31.85 29.36 -28.65
CA LYS A 33 32.70 30.45 -29.19
C LYS A 33 32.99 31.53 -28.15
N ASP A 34 32.02 31.83 -27.30
CA ASP A 34 32.12 32.83 -26.24
C ASP A 34 31.10 32.54 -25.12
N VAL A 35 31.20 33.30 -24.03
CA VAL A 35 30.34 33.16 -22.84
C VAL A 35 28.88 33.49 -23.15
N ASN A 36 28.61 34.40 -24.09
CA ASN A 36 27.24 34.75 -24.45
C ASN A 36 26.56 33.60 -25.19
N ALA A 37 27.26 32.93 -26.12
CA ALA A 37 26.76 31.75 -26.83
C ALA A 37 26.39 30.63 -25.87
N PHE A 38 27.19 30.40 -24.82
CA PHE A 38 26.87 29.48 -23.74
C PHE A 38 25.57 29.86 -23.02
N PHE A 39 25.44 31.12 -22.59
CA PHE A 39 24.25 31.56 -21.86
C PHE A 39 22.98 31.50 -22.69
N VAL A 40 23.06 31.86 -23.98
CA VAL A 40 21.92 31.80 -24.89
C VAL A 40 21.43 30.37 -25.05
N ASP A 41 22.33 29.43 -25.32
CA ASP A 41 21.98 28.02 -25.45
C ASP A 41 21.36 27.49 -24.14
N PHE A 42 22.01 27.75 -23.00
CA PHE A 42 21.49 27.38 -21.69
C PHE A 42 20.08 27.95 -21.42
N ILE A 43 19.83 29.20 -21.75
CA ILE A 43 18.51 29.84 -21.59
C ILE A 43 17.46 29.14 -22.46
N PHE A 44 17.79 28.74 -23.68
CA PHE A 44 16.85 27.98 -24.51
C PHE A 44 16.53 26.61 -23.92
N TYR A 45 17.52 25.88 -23.42
CA TYR A 45 17.27 24.62 -22.70
C TYR A 45 16.35 24.81 -21.49
N GLN A 46 16.55 25.88 -20.72
CA GLN A 46 15.67 26.22 -19.61
C GLN A 46 14.27 26.60 -20.09
N LEU A 47 14.14 27.43 -21.12
CA LEU A 47 12.85 27.80 -21.69
C LEU A 47 12.05 26.55 -22.11
N TYR A 48 12.69 25.62 -22.79
CA TYR A 48 12.06 24.36 -23.22
C TYR A 48 11.65 23.52 -21.99
N ALA A 49 12.54 23.36 -21.01
CA ALA A 49 12.24 22.63 -19.79
C ALA A 49 11.04 23.22 -19.02
N PHE A 50 10.96 24.54 -18.92
CA PHE A 50 9.85 25.22 -18.26
C PHE A 50 8.55 25.06 -19.04
N VAL A 51 8.53 25.34 -20.34
CA VAL A 51 7.31 25.25 -21.15
C VAL A 51 6.79 23.81 -21.21
N LEU A 52 7.64 22.84 -21.54
CA LEU A 52 7.23 21.44 -21.63
C LEU A 52 6.89 20.84 -20.27
N GLY A 53 7.70 21.15 -19.25
CA GLY A 53 7.52 20.66 -17.89
C GLY A 53 6.21 21.15 -17.27
N TYR A 54 5.91 22.46 -17.37
CA TYR A 54 4.67 23.01 -16.84
C TYR A 54 3.45 22.60 -17.64
N SER A 55 3.55 22.48 -18.98
CA SER A 55 2.42 22.02 -19.81
C SER A 55 2.04 20.58 -19.46
N ASN A 56 3.03 19.69 -19.35
CA ASN A 56 2.81 18.31 -18.92
C ASN A 56 2.32 18.24 -17.47
N MET A 57 2.89 19.03 -16.56
CA MET A 57 2.44 19.07 -15.16
C MET A 57 0.98 19.53 -15.04
N ALA A 58 0.59 20.58 -15.76
CA ALA A 58 -0.80 21.06 -15.79
C ALA A 58 -1.75 19.98 -16.31
N PHE A 59 -1.34 19.26 -17.36
CA PHE A 59 -2.10 18.14 -17.92
C PHE A 59 -2.26 16.99 -16.91
N PHE A 60 -1.18 16.57 -16.25
CA PHE A 60 -1.26 15.52 -15.24
C PHE A 60 -2.02 15.97 -13.97
N ASP A 61 -1.94 17.24 -13.58
CA ASP A 61 -2.75 17.81 -12.50
C ASP A 61 -4.25 17.78 -12.88
N TYR A 62 -4.58 18.05 -14.14
CA TYR A 62 -5.94 17.89 -14.66
C TYR A 62 -6.40 16.42 -14.62
N LEU A 63 -5.60 15.49 -15.15
CA LEU A 63 -5.95 14.06 -15.14
C LEU A 63 -6.11 13.49 -13.72
N ARG A 64 -5.39 14.04 -12.72
CA ARG A 64 -5.52 13.65 -11.32
C ARG A 64 -6.84 14.08 -10.69
N LYS A 65 -7.49 15.14 -11.19
CA LYS A 65 -8.80 15.60 -10.69
C LYS A 65 -9.97 14.75 -11.20
N ILE A 66 -9.75 13.98 -12.27
CA ILE A 66 -10.77 13.07 -12.81
C ILE A 66 -10.93 11.87 -11.88
N ALA A 67 -12.17 11.54 -11.52
CA ALA A 67 -12.50 10.39 -10.69
C ALA A 67 -12.46 9.09 -11.51
N TRP A 68 -11.29 8.45 -11.57
CA TRP A 68 -11.10 7.18 -12.27
C TRP A 68 -11.65 6.00 -11.46
N LYS A 69 -12.40 5.11 -12.11
CA LYS A 69 -12.77 3.82 -11.49
C LYS A 69 -11.54 2.93 -11.32
N LYS A 70 -11.56 2.01 -10.35
CA LYS A 70 -10.46 1.05 -10.12
C LYS A 70 -10.16 0.16 -11.33
N THR A 71 -11.14 -0.07 -12.21
CA THR A 71 -10.99 -0.85 -13.45
C THR A 71 -10.39 -0.03 -14.60
N GLU A 72 -10.36 1.30 -14.52
CA GLU A 72 -9.94 2.19 -15.60
C GLU A 72 -8.46 2.59 -15.53
N VAL A 73 -7.64 1.87 -14.75
CA VAL A 73 -6.21 2.20 -14.58
C VAL A 73 -5.46 2.19 -15.92
N VAL A 74 -5.70 1.18 -16.77
CA VAL A 74 -5.07 1.09 -18.10
C VAL A 74 -5.50 2.25 -19.00
N LYS A 75 -6.78 2.59 -18.99
CA LYS A 75 -7.35 3.72 -19.74
C LYS A 75 -6.74 5.05 -19.31
N ARG A 76 -6.55 5.26 -18.00
CA ARG A 76 -5.87 6.44 -17.45
C ARG A 76 -4.43 6.55 -17.95
N ILE A 77 -3.68 5.45 -17.93
CA ILE A 77 -2.29 5.42 -18.42
C ILE A 77 -2.25 5.76 -19.91
N PHE A 78 -3.12 5.15 -20.70
CA PHE A 78 -3.18 5.38 -22.13
C PHE A 78 -3.49 6.84 -22.47
N ILE A 79 -4.50 7.43 -21.82
CA ILE A 79 -4.84 8.86 -21.99
C ILE A 79 -3.70 9.76 -21.51
N GLY A 80 -3.05 9.41 -20.40
CA GLY A 80 -1.90 10.15 -19.87
C GLY A 80 -0.72 10.16 -20.83
N LEU A 81 -0.38 9.01 -21.42
CA LEU A 81 0.76 8.89 -22.31
C LEU A 81 0.49 9.54 -23.66
N THR A 82 -0.68 9.28 -24.26
CA THR A 82 -1.07 9.88 -25.55
C THR A 82 -1.23 11.40 -25.44
N GLY A 83 -1.90 11.90 -24.40
CA GLY A 83 -2.06 13.33 -24.19
C GLY A 83 -0.74 14.04 -23.92
N SER A 84 0.18 13.41 -23.16
CA SER A 84 1.52 13.95 -22.93
C SER A 84 2.33 14.06 -24.23
N VAL A 85 2.27 13.05 -25.11
CA VAL A 85 2.91 13.10 -26.44
C VAL A 85 2.35 14.27 -27.26
N ILE A 86 1.04 14.41 -27.33
CA ILE A 86 0.38 15.46 -28.12
C ILE A 86 0.79 16.85 -27.60
N ILE A 87 0.70 17.08 -26.29
CA ILE A 87 1.07 18.36 -25.66
C ILE A 87 2.55 18.67 -25.89
N THR A 88 3.41 17.65 -25.81
CA THR A 88 4.85 17.80 -26.02
C THR A 88 5.16 18.17 -27.48
N LEU A 89 4.53 17.51 -28.45
CA LEU A 89 4.73 17.83 -29.86
C LEU A 89 4.26 19.24 -30.20
N ILE A 90 3.09 19.65 -29.70
CA ILE A 90 2.58 21.02 -29.88
C ILE A 90 3.54 22.03 -29.23
N GLY A 91 3.95 21.77 -27.98
CA GLY A 91 4.87 22.64 -27.26
C GLY A 91 6.22 22.79 -27.96
N LEU A 92 6.79 21.67 -28.43
CA LEU A 92 8.04 21.68 -29.19
C LEU A 92 7.90 22.43 -30.52
N PHE A 93 6.80 22.24 -31.25
CA PHE A 93 6.54 22.97 -32.50
C PHE A 93 6.50 24.48 -32.26
N ILE A 94 5.75 24.93 -31.24
CA ILE A 94 5.64 26.35 -30.90
C ILE A 94 7.01 26.92 -30.47
N LEU A 95 7.76 26.18 -29.65
CA LEU A 95 9.09 26.59 -29.21
C LEU A 95 10.09 26.66 -30.37
N HIS A 96 10.09 25.66 -31.25
CA HIS A 96 10.97 25.62 -32.42
C HIS A 96 10.63 26.74 -33.40
N MET A 97 9.35 26.97 -33.66
CA MET A 97 8.87 28.11 -34.45
C MET A 97 9.31 29.44 -33.84
N PHE A 98 9.13 29.62 -32.53
CA PHE A 98 9.52 30.86 -31.84
C PHE A 98 11.03 31.10 -31.94
N THR A 99 11.84 30.08 -31.68
CA THR A 99 13.31 30.20 -31.75
C THR A 99 13.79 30.44 -33.18
N ALA A 100 13.26 29.73 -34.18
CA ALA A 100 13.65 29.91 -35.58
C ALA A 100 13.24 31.30 -36.14
N VAL A 101 12.01 31.74 -35.88
CA VAL A 101 11.47 32.97 -36.47
C VAL A 101 11.94 34.22 -35.72
N VAL A 102 11.91 34.20 -34.38
CA VAL A 102 12.19 35.40 -33.58
C VAL A 102 13.68 35.56 -33.32
N TYR A 103 14.38 34.48 -32.95
CA TYR A 103 15.81 34.54 -32.66
C TYR A 103 16.67 34.27 -33.90
N GLY A 104 16.27 33.30 -34.72
CA GLY A 104 16.97 32.95 -35.97
C GLY A 104 16.70 33.89 -37.15
N ASN A 105 15.72 34.81 -37.04
CA ASN A 105 15.26 35.69 -38.12
C ASN A 105 14.86 34.95 -39.42
N VAL A 106 14.43 33.70 -39.31
CA VAL A 106 13.92 32.90 -40.44
C VAL A 106 12.47 33.31 -40.71
N THR A 107 12.07 33.44 -41.98
CA THR A 107 10.66 33.72 -42.28
C THR A 107 9.78 32.53 -41.91
N PHE A 108 8.51 32.77 -41.54
CA PHE A 108 7.58 31.68 -41.22
C PHE A 108 7.45 30.67 -42.38
N LYS A 109 7.52 31.15 -43.63
CA LYS A 109 7.46 30.30 -44.82
C LYS A 109 8.68 29.38 -44.92
N GLU A 110 9.87 29.90 -44.67
CA GLU A 110 11.12 29.11 -44.66
C GLU A 110 11.15 28.12 -43.49
N PHE A 111 10.63 28.51 -42.33
CA PHE A 111 10.48 27.61 -41.18
C PHE A 111 9.63 26.40 -41.56
N ILE A 112 8.42 26.60 -42.07
CA ILE A 112 7.52 25.51 -42.47
C ILE A 112 8.15 24.65 -43.58
N ALA A 113 8.88 25.25 -44.52
CA ALA A 113 9.51 24.52 -45.62
C ALA A 113 10.66 23.60 -45.16
N ASN A 114 11.37 23.97 -44.08
CA ASN A 114 12.50 23.21 -43.54
C ASN A 114 12.13 22.37 -42.31
N GLU A 115 10.84 22.32 -41.95
CA GLU A 115 10.41 21.64 -40.75
C GLU A 115 10.45 20.12 -40.93
N THR A 116 11.20 19.43 -40.06
CA THR A 116 11.35 17.98 -40.12
C THR A 116 11.23 17.34 -38.75
N PHE A 117 10.92 16.05 -38.71
CA PHE A 117 10.79 15.31 -37.45
C PHE A 117 12.10 15.25 -36.65
N GLU A 118 13.25 15.38 -37.30
CA GLU A 118 14.57 15.41 -36.64
C GLU A 118 14.65 16.48 -35.55
N ASN A 119 14.03 17.65 -35.78
CA ASN A 119 14.01 18.77 -34.84
C ASN A 119 13.32 18.44 -33.51
N TYR A 120 12.44 17.43 -33.51
CA TYR A 120 11.64 17.05 -32.35
C TYR A 120 12.16 15.83 -31.60
N LYS A 121 13.03 15.01 -32.23
CA LYS A 121 13.44 13.71 -31.69
C LYS A 121 14.02 13.81 -30.29
N PHE A 122 14.95 14.73 -30.07
CA PHE A 122 15.61 14.88 -28.78
C PHE A 122 14.64 15.31 -27.67
N GLY A 123 13.87 16.38 -27.92
CA GLY A 123 12.88 16.87 -26.96
C GLY A 123 11.79 15.86 -26.63
N LEU A 124 11.32 15.12 -27.64
CA LEU A 124 10.34 14.06 -27.47
C LEU A 124 10.91 12.89 -26.66
N TRP A 125 12.12 12.44 -26.97
CA TRP A 125 12.80 11.35 -26.24
C TRP A 125 13.01 11.69 -24.76
N ILE A 126 13.51 12.89 -24.46
CA ILE A 126 13.70 13.35 -23.08
C ILE A 126 12.36 13.41 -22.34
N THR A 127 11.34 14.02 -22.95
CA THR A 127 10.04 14.18 -22.30
C THR A 127 9.38 12.84 -22.04
N LEU A 128 9.41 11.92 -23.02
CA LEU A 128 8.90 10.56 -22.86
C LEU A 128 9.63 9.80 -21.75
N SER A 129 10.96 9.93 -21.68
CA SER A 129 11.77 9.30 -20.63
C SER A 129 11.35 9.78 -19.25
N ILE A 130 11.21 11.10 -19.06
CA ILE A 130 10.77 11.70 -17.79
C ILE A 130 9.35 11.23 -17.42
N VAL A 131 8.42 11.24 -18.38
CA VAL A 131 7.02 10.85 -18.18
C VAL A 131 6.92 9.38 -17.79
N ILE A 132 7.66 8.49 -18.46
CA ILE A 132 7.70 7.06 -18.15
C ILE A 132 8.26 6.84 -16.74
N THR A 133 9.40 7.46 -16.40
CA THR A 133 10.00 7.37 -15.07
C THR A 133 9.01 7.81 -13.99
N PHE A 134 8.30 8.92 -14.21
CA PHE A 134 7.29 9.40 -13.27
C PHE A 134 6.15 8.39 -13.07
N HIS A 135 5.65 7.77 -14.15
CA HIS A 135 4.62 6.73 -14.04
C HIS A 135 5.12 5.51 -13.29
N VAL A 136 6.33 5.03 -13.59
CA VAL A 136 6.94 3.88 -12.89
C VAL A 136 7.03 4.14 -11.40
N VAL A 137 7.56 5.30 -10.99
CA VAL A 137 7.68 5.68 -9.57
C VAL A 137 6.31 5.80 -8.91
N TYR A 138 5.34 6.43 -9.57
CA TYR A 138 3.98 6.56 -9.05
C TYR A 138 3.33 5.19 -8.81
N PHE A 139 3.40 4.28 -9.78
CA PHE A 139 2.80 2.95 -9.68
C PHE A 139 3.53 2.06 -8.67
N TYR A 140 4.85 2.14 -8.61
CA TYR A 140 5.63 1.42 -7.61
C TYR A 140 5.22 1.83 -6.19
N ASN A 141 5.13 3.14 -5.93
CA ASN A 141 4.67 3.65 -4.64
C ASN A 141 3.23 3.21 -4.32
N ALA A 142 2.32 3.27 -5.29
CA ALA A 142 0.95 2.81 -5.10
C ALA A 142 0.87 1.30 -4.79
N TYR A 143 1.69 0.48 -5.46
CA TYR A 143 1.79 -0.95 -5.21
C TYR A 143 2.32 -1.25 -3.80
N GLN A 144 3.39 -0.57 -3.37
CA GLN A 144 3.95 -0.73 -2.03
C GLN A 144 2.94 -0.36 -0.93
N GLN A 145 2.19 0.73 -1.10
CA GLN A 145 1.14 1.12 -0.16
C GLN A 145 0.01 0.10 -0.08
N LYS A 146 -0.38 -0.50 -1.22
CA LYS A 146 -1.35 -1.59 -1.25
C LYS A 146 -0.85 -2.80 -0.45
N LYS A 147 0.40 -3.22 -0.69
CA LYS A 147 1.02 -4.35 0.02
C LYS A 147 1.10 -4.12 1.54
N ILE A 148 1.51 -2.93 1.97
CA ILE A 148 1.54 -2.56 3.39
C ILE A 148 0.14 -2.62 4.01
N LYS A 149 -0.87 -2.13 3.29
CA LYS A 149 -2.26 -2.17 3.77
C LYS A 149 -2.77 -3.60 3.92
N GLU A 150 -2.49 -4.47 2.95
CA GLU A 150 -2.84 -5.89 3.01
C GLU A 150 -2.16 -6.57 4.20
N GLN A 151 -0.86 -6.33 4.42
CA GLN A 151 -0.13 -6.87 5.57
C GLN A 151 -0.70 -6.38 6.91
N LYS A 152 -1.09 -5.10 7.01
CA LYS A 152 -1.73 -4.56 8.22
C LYS A 152 -3.08 -5.22 8.50
N VAL A 153 -3.87 -5.50 7.46
CA VAL A 153 -5.13 -6.22 7.62
C VAL A 153 -4.88 -7.63 8.14
N ILE A 154 -3.96 -8.38 7.53
CA ILE A 154 -3.60 -9.74 7.96
C ILE A 154 -3.11 -9.76 9.42
N ALA A 155 -2.20 -8.85 9.77
CA ALA A 155 -1.68 -8.73 11.13
C ALA A 155 -2.79 -8.37 12.14
N GLY A 156 -3.68 -7.45 11.76
CA GLY A 156 -4.84 -7.07 12.58
C GLY A 156 -5.79 -8.25 12.80
N THR A 157 -6.09 -9.02 11.76
CA THR A 157 -6.93 -10.22 11.88
C THR A 157 -6.28 -11.29 12.74
N ALA A 158 -4.97 -11.54 12.59
CA ALA A 158 -4.25 -12.50 13.40
C ALA A 158 -4.21 -12.08 14.89
N SER A 159 -3.98 -10.79 15.16
CA SER A 159 -4.01 -10.26 16.52
C SER A 159 -5.40 -10.37 17.15
N ALA A 160 -6.47 -10.12 16.38
CA ALA A 160 -7.84 -10.28 16.86
C ALA A 160 -8.18 -11.74 17.16
N GLN A 161 -7.75 -12.68 16.30
CA GLN A 161 -7.89 -14.12 16.54
C GLN A 161 -7.11 -14.57 17.78
N PHE A 162 -5.91 -14.04 17.99
CA PHE A 162 -5.10 -14.32 19.16
C PHE A 162 -5.74 -13.82 20.45
N GLU A 163 -6.20 -12.56 20.49
CA GLU A 163 -6.89 -12.03 21.69
C GLU A 163 -8.23 -12.76 21.93
N SER A 164 -8.95 -13.15 20.88
CA SER A 164 -10.14 -14.00 21.02
C SER A 164 -9.79 -15.34 21.67
N LEU A 165 -8.75 -16.04 21.17
CA LEU A 165 -8.29 -17.30 21.74
C LEU A 165 -7.85 -17.15 23.21
N LYS A 166 -7.12 -16.07 23.51
CA LYS A 166 -6.68 -15.75 24.88
C LYS A 166 -7.86 -15.48 25.81
N ASN A 167 -8.89 -14.75 25.36
CA ASN A 167 -10.07 -14.47 26.18
C ASN A 167 -10.98 -15.70 26.38
N GLN A 168 -10.91 -16.70 25.50
CA GLN A 168 -11.63 -17.96 25.67
C GLN A 168 -11.06 -18.84 26.79
N ILE A 169 -9.76 -18.70 27.08
CA ILE A 169 -9.14 -19.27 28.27
C ILE A 169 -9.29 -18.24 29.38
N ASP A 170 -10.27 -18.38 30.27
CA ASP A 170 -10.33 -17.55 31.49
C ASP A 170 -9.03 -17.75 32.29
N PRO A 171 -8.10 -16.76 32.30
CA PRO A 171 -6.82 -16.93 32.96
C PRO A 171 -6.98 -17.01 34.47
N HIS A 172 -7.99 -16.32 35.00
CA HIS A 172 -8.31 -16.35 36.42
C HIS A 172 -8.82 -17.74 36.83
N PHE A 173 -9.68 -18.36 36.03
CA PHE A 173 -10.10 -19.75 36.25
C PHE A 173 -8.91 -20.71 36.20
N LEU A 174 -7.97 -20.52 35.26
CA LEU A 174 -6.76 -21.36 35.16
C LEU A 174 -5.90 -21.24 36.42
N PHE A 175 -5.49 -20.02 36.78
CA PHE A 175 -4.62 -19.79 37.93
C PHE A 175 -5.27 -20.24 39.24
N ASN A 176 -6.56 -19.95 39.42
CA ASN A 176 -7.28 -20.42 40.59
C ASN A 176 -7.33 -21.96 40.63
N SER A 177 -7.59 -22.62 39.50
CA SER A 177 -7.63 -24.08 39.44
C SER A 177 -6.26 -24.70 39.74
N LEU A 178 -5.17 -24.07 39.30
CA LEU A 178 -3.80 -24.49 39.65
C LEU A 178 -3.51 -24.32 41.15
N ASN A 179 -4.00 -23.25 41.78
CA ASN A 179 -3.85 -23.07 43.23
C ASN A 179 -4.60 -24.15 44.02
N VAL A 180 -5.85 -24.47 43.62
CA VAL A 180 -6.64 -25.56 44.22
C VAL A 180 -5.96 -26.91 44.01
N LEU A 181 -5.39 -27.14 42.83
CA LEU A 181 -4.61 -28.35 42.56
C LEU A 181 -3.39 -28.44 43.48
N SER A 182 -2.67 -27.34 43.70
CA SER A 182 -1.51 -27.30 44.59
C SER A 182 -1.88 -27.71 46.03
N SER A 183 -3.00 -27.21 46.57
CA SER A 183 -3.46 -27.62 47.89
C SER A 183 -3.91 -29.08 47.93
N LEU A 184 -4.60 -29.55 46.89
CA LEU A 184 -5.03 -30.95 46.80
C LEU A 184 -3.85 -31.93 46.73
N ILE A 185 -2.72 -31.56 46.13
CA ILE A 185 -1.53 -32.43 46.07
C ILE A 185 -1.00 -32.75 47.47
N GLU A 186 -1.05 -31.78 48.39
CA GLU A 186 -0.60 -31.96 49.77
C GLU A 186 -1.65 -32.68 50.63
N GLU A 187 -2.93 -32.34 50.45
CA GLU A 187 -4.02 -32.84 51.31
C GLU A 187 -4.57 -34.20 50.87
N ASN A 188 -4.80 -34.40 49.57
CA ASN A 188 -5.39 -35.60 49.01
C ASN A 188 -4.90 -35.86 47.58
N PRO A 189 -3.77 -36.57 47.41
CA PRO A 189 -3.15 -36.83 46.11
C PRO A 189 -4.08 -37.51 45.09
N ASP A 190 -4.96 -38.40 45.54
CA ASP A 190 -5.92 -39.10 44.65
C ASP A 190 -6.93 -38.10 44.07
N ASN A 191 -7.45 -37.18 44.88
CA ASN A 191 -8.31 -36.11 44.40
C ASN A 191 -7.56 -35.12 43.50
N ALA A 192 -6.28 -34.82 43.78
CA ALA A 192 -5.46 -33.99 42.92
C ALA A 192 -5.32 -34.58 41.50
N GLN A 193 -5.15 -35.90 41.39
CA GLN A 193 -5.11 -36.60 40.11
C GLN A 193 -6.44 -36.48 39.36
N ARG A 194 -7.56 -36.70 40.05
CA ARG A 194 -8.92 -36.59 39.47
C ARG A 194 -9.27 -35.14 39.07
N PHE A 195 -8.81 -34.17 39.85
CA PHE A 195 -8.93 -32.74 39.56
C PHE A 195 -8.16 -32.37 38.29
N THR A 196 -6.92 -32.81 38.17
CA THR A 196 -6.08 -32.58 36.98
C THR A 196 -6.72 -33.13 35.70
N VAL A 197 -7.24 -34.36 35.75
CA VAL A 197 -7.93 -34.97 34.60
C VAL A 197 -9.19 -34.19 34.23
N SER A 198 -10.00 -33.80 35.21
CA SER A 198 -11.22 -33.02 34.97
C SER A 198 -10.90 -31.63 34.40
N LEU A 199 -9.86 -30.97 34.91
CA LEU A 199 -9.39 -29.68 34.41
C LEU A 199 -8.93 -29.78 32.95
N SER A 200 -8.16 -30.82 32.62
CA SER A 200 -7.72 -31.09 31.23
C SER A 200 -8.90 -31.31 30.29
N LYS A 201 -9.94 -32.04 30.72
CA LYS A 201 -11.16 -32.28 29.91
C LYS A 201 -11.94 -30.99 29.66
N ILE A 202 -12.06 -30.11 30.67
CA ILE A 202 -12.74 -28.82 30.53
C ILE A 202 -12.02 -27.96 29.48
N TYR A 203 -10.71 -27.78 29.62
CA TYR A 203 -9.94 -26.98 28.66
C TYR A 203 -9.94 -27.56 27.26
N ARG A 204 -9.84 -28.90 27.13
CA ARG A 204 -9.92 -29.55 25.83
C ARG A 204 -11.27 -29.30 25.15
N TYR A 205 -12.38 -29.41 25.89
CA TYR A 205 -13.70 -29.11 25.35
C TYR A 205 -13.82 -27.65 24.90
N VAL A 206 -13.38 -26.68 25.72
CA VAL A 206 -13.42 -25.25 25.36
C VAL A 206 -12.60 -24.97 24.09
N LEU A 207 -11.46 -25.63 23.92
CA LEU A 207 -10.62 -25.49 22.73
C LEU A 207 -11.18 -26.21 21.49
N ASP A 208 -11.74 -27.41 21.65
CA ASP A 208 -12.27 -28.23 20.55
C ASP A 208 -13.59 -27.69 19.99
N GLN A 209 -14.40 -27.03 20.82
CA GLN A 209 -15.68 -26.45 20.40
C GLN A 209 -15.56 -25.02 19.89
N LYS A 210 -14.34 -24.44 19.88
CA LYS A 210 -14.06 -23.04 19.49
C LYS A 210 -14.55 -22.66 18.10
N ASP A 211 -14.40 -23.57 17.13
CA ASP A 211 -14.70 -23.31 15.72
C ASP A 211 -16.05 -23.92 15.29
N LYS A 212 -16.84 -24.47 16.23
CA LYS A 212 -18.18 -25.01 15.95
C LYS A 212 -19.25 -23.97 16.30
N GLU A 213 -20.17 -23.71 15.36
CA GLU A 213 -21.32 -22.84 15.61
C GLU A 213 -22.38 -23.49 16.51
N LEU A 214 -22.47 -24.83 16.51
CA LEU A 214 -23.44 -25.62 17.27
C LEU A 214 -22.79 -26.89 17.84
N VAL A 215 -23.25 -27.31 19.01
CA VAL A 215 -22.91 -28.58 19.67
C VAL A 215 -24.21 -29.27 20.08
N THR A 216 -24.21 -30.60 20.20
CA THR A 216 -25.41 -31.31 20.64
C THR A 216 -25.64 -31.10 22.14
N VAL A 217 -26.90 -31.12 22.55
CA VAL A 217 -27.27 -31.06 23.99
C VAL A 217 -26.56 -32.16 24.80
N ALA A 218 -26.35 -33.34 24.20
CA ALA A 218 -25.63 -34.44 24.83
C ALA A 218 -24.15 -34.11 25.13
N GLU A 219 -23.44 -33.48 24.18
CA GLU A 219 -22.05 -33.03 24.39
C GLU A 219 -21.97 -31.95 25.48
N GLU A 220 -22.91 -31.01 25.48
CA GLU A 220 -22.97 -29.90 26.42
C GLU A 220 -23.27 -30.37 27.85
N LEU A 221 -24.18 -31.33 28.02
CA LEU A 221 -24.48 -31.97 29.30
C LEU A 221 -23.31 -32.80 29.84
N ALA A 222 -22.60 -33.52 28.96
CA ALA A 222 -21.40 -34.27 29.35
C ALA A 222 -20.29 -33.31 29.84
N PHE A 223 -20.13 -32.17 29.18
CA PHE A 223 -19.25 -31.10 29.62
C PHE A 223 -19.70 -30.52 30.97
N ALA A 224 -20.98 -30.17 31.11
CA ALA A 224 -21.55 -29.62 32.35
C ALA A 224 -21.32 -30.57 33.55
N LYS A 225 -21.52 -31.88 33.36
CA LYS A 225 -21.23 -32.89 34.39
C LYS A 225 -19.75 -32.89 34.80
N THR A 226 -18.84 -32.79 33.84
CA THR A 226 -17.39 -32.72 34.10
C THR A 226 -17.04 -31.43 34.84
N TYR A 227 -17.62 -30.30 34.45
CA TYR A 227 -17.44 -29.00 35.10
C TYR A 227 -17.95 -28.99 36.55
N MET A 228 -19.16 -29.51 36.78
CA MET A 228 -19.73 -29.62 38.13
C MET A 228 -18.90 -30.52 39.04
N ASN A 229 -18.39 -31.65 38.53
CA ASN A 229 -17.49 -32.52 39.30
C ASN A 229 -16.22 -31.77 39.72
N LEU A 230 -15.66 -30.94 38.84
CA LEU A 230 -14.51 -30.10 39.17
C LEU A 230 -14.84 -29.07 40.26
N LEU A 231 -16.00 -28.41 40.16
CA LEU A 231 -16.48 -27.49 41.20
C LEU A 231 -16.69 -28.20 42.54
N LYS A 232 -17.20 -29.44 42.54
CA LYS A 232 -17.38 -30.23 43.77
C LYS A 232 -16.05 -30.56 44.44
N MET A 233 -15.01 -30.85 43.67
CA MET A 233 -13.67 -31.05 44.23
C MET A 233 -13.06 -29.75 44.77
N ARG A 234 -13.42 -28.59 44.20
CA ARG A 234 -12.94 -27.27 44.64
C ARG A 234 -13.65 -26.75 45.89
N PHE A 235 -14.96 -26.96 45.99
CA PHE A 235 -15.81 -26.38 47.03
C PHE A 235 -16.33 -27.43 48.02
N GLU A 236 -15.89 -28.68 47.86
CA GLU A 236 -16.24 -29.84 48.67
C GLU A 236 -17.77 -29.98 48.86
N ASN A 237 -18.23 -29.95 50.11
CA ASN A 237 -19.62 -30.12 50.49
C ASN A 237 -20.45 -28.82 50.34
N SER A 238 -19.84 -27.74 49.89
CA SER A 238 -20.51 -26.42 49.79
C SER A 238 -21.39 -26.28 48.55
N ILE A 239 -21.36 -27.25 47.61
CA ILE A 239 -22.18 -27.22 46.40
C ILE A 239 -22.79 -28.60 46.12
N ASN A 240 -24.08 -28.60 45.81
CA ASN A 240 -24.84 -29.79 45.43
C ASN A 240 -25.57 -29.53 44.11
N PHE A 241 -25.56 -30.50 43.20
CA PHE A 241 -26.15 -30.36 41.86
C PHE A 241 -26.91 -31.63 41.50
N GLN A 242 -28.01 -31.46 40.77
CA GLN A 242 -28.76 -32.54 40.12
C GLN A 242 -28.82 -32.25 38.62
N LEU A 243 -28.41 -33.23 37.82
CA LEU A 243 -28.60 -33.23 36.38
C LEU A 243 -29.81 -34.12 36.05
N PRO A 244 -30.64 -33.75 35.06
CA PRO A 244 -31.71 -34.63 34.58
C PRO A 244 -31.12 -35.94 34.05
N GLU A 245 -31.76 -37.08 34.29
CA GLU A 245 -31.28 -38.38 33.76
C GLU A 245 -31.81 -38.69 32.36
N ASN A 246 -32.90 -38.02 31.93
CA ASN A 246 -33.54 -38.19 30.64
C ASN A 246 -33.73 -36.84 29.93
N TYR A 247 -33.39 -36.80 28.64
CA TYR A 247 -33.61 -35.66 27.75
C TYR A 247 -34.21 -36.21 26.46
N ASP A 248 -35.34 -35.64 26.01
CA ASP A 248 -36.20 -36.23 24.98
C ASP A 248 -35.61 -36.22 23.56
N ASN A 249 -34.43 -35.63 23.33
CA ASN A 249 -33.74 -35.69 22.04
C ASN A 249 -32.21 -35.48 22.16
N PRO A 250 -31.37 -36.51 21.91
CA PRO A 250 -29.90 -36.39 21.99
C PRO A 250 -29.26 -35.62 20.82
N ASP A 251 -30.00 -35.40 19.72
CA ASP A 251 -29.53 -34.71 18.50
C ASP A 251 -30.05 -33.26 18.36
N ALA A 252 -30.85 -32.77 19.33
CA ALA A 252 -31.36 -31.40 19.34
C ALA A 252 -30.31 -30.37 19.80
#